data_AF-A0A432JZQ8-F1
#
_entry.id   AF-A0A432JZQ8-F1
#
_cell.length_a   1.000
_cell.length_b   1.000
_cell.length_c   1.000
_cell.angle_alpha   90.00
_cell.angle_beta   90.00
_cell.angle_gamma   90.00
#
_symmetry.space_group_name_H-M   'P 1'
#
loop_
_entity.id
_entity.type
_entity.pdbx_description
1 polymer ?
#
loop_
_entity_poly.entity_id
_entity_poly.type
_entity_poly.pdbx_seq_one_letter_code
_entity_poly.pdbx_strand_id
1 'polypeptide(L)'
;LLEHGAKVKAYDPVAMDEAKRRIGDKIEYTKDPYGALVDADALMLVTEWPEFKMPNFEVIKKLLKTPVIFDGRNVYDADFVKEKGFDYYCIGIDKK
;
A
#
# COMPACT_ATOMS: atom_id res chain seq x y z
N LEU A 1 9.23 10.37 0.70
CA LEU A 1 9.78 9.00 0.51
C LEU A 1 11.05 9.00 -0.31
N LEU A 2 11.00 9.32 -1.61
CA LEU A 2 12.19 9.31 -2.49
C LEU A 2 13.31 10.23 -2.01
N GLU A 3 12.98 11.46 -1.59
CA GLU A 3 13.95 12.41 -1.02
C GLU A 3 14.64 11.90 0.25
N HIS A 4 14.03 10.92 0.92
CA HIS A 4 14.56 10.28 2.12
C HIS A 4 15.19 8.89 1.82
N GLY A 5 15.44 8.57 0.55
CA GLY A 5 16.14 7.36 0.12
C GLY A 5 15.29 6.08 0.01
N ALA A 6 13.97 6.17 0.18
CA ALA A 6 13.10 5.00 0.03
C ALA A 6 13.01 4.54 -1.44
N LYS A 7 12.87 3.24 -1.66
CA LYS A 7 12.45 2.67 -2.95
C LYS A 7 10.92 2.56 -2.95
N VAL A 8 10.29 2.95 -4.05
CA VAL A 8 8.83 2.95 -4.17
C VAL A 8 8.44 2.03 -5.32
N LYS A 9 7.50 1.12 -5.05
CA LYS A 9 6.74 0.37 -6.05
C LYS A 9 5.30 0.87 -6.01
N ALA A 10 4.70 1.08 -7.17
CA ALA A 10 3.34 1.62 -7.27
C ALA A 10 2.49 0.83 -8.27
N TYR A 11 1.20 0.78 -7.96
CA TYR A 11 0.15 0.28 -8.82
C TYR A 11 -1.08 1.18 -8.69
N ASP A 12 -1.73 1.44 -9.80
CA ASP A 12 -3.05 2.07 -9.92
C ASP A 12 -3.75 1.42 -11.12
N PRO A 13 -5.05 1.09 -11.06
CA PRO A 13 -5.74 0.43 -12.17
C PRO A 13 -5.86 1.29 -13.45
N VAL A 14 -5.71 2.61 -13.34
CA VAL A 14 -5.99 3.56 -14.43
C VAL A 14 -4.80 4.48 -14.72
N ALA A 15 -4.07 4.90 -13.69
CA ALA A 15 -3.15 6.02 -13.78
C ALA A 15 -1.69 5.64 -14.10
N MET A 16 -1.37 4.38 -14.39
CA MET A 16 0.03 3.94 -14.51
C MET A 16 0.81 4.66 -15.62
N ASP A 17 0.20 4.85 -16.79
CA ASP A 17 0.85 5.54 -17.90
C ASP A 17 1.10 7.02 -17.57
N GLU A 18 0.12 7.68 -16.95
CA GLU A 18 0.24 9.09 -16.54
C GLU A 18 1.25 9.25 -15.40
N ALA A 19 1.22 8.34 -14.42
CA ALA A 19 2.18 8.30 -13.33
C ALA A 19 3.61 8.11 -13.87
N LYS A 20 3.82 7.24 -14.87
CA LYS A 20 5.10 7.06 -15.54
C LYS A 20 5.51 8.31 -16.32
N ARG A 21 4.60 8.95 -17.04
CA ARG A 21 4.86 10.20 -17.76
C ARG A 21 5.31 11.33 -16.82
N ARG A 22 4.75 11.42 -15.62
CA ARG A 22 5.00 12.50 -14.65
C ARG A 22 6.17 12.24 -13.72
N ILE A 23 6.32 11.01 -13.22
CA ILE A 23 7.31 10.65 -12.19
C ILE A 23 8.58 10.08 -12.84
N GLY A 24 8.48 9.48 -14.04
CA GLY A 24 9.59 8.84 -14.74
C GLY A 24 10.09 7.58 -14.02
N ASP A 25 11.32 7.16 -14.30
CA ASP A 25 11.90 5.91 -13.77
C ASP A 25 12.41 6.03 -12.31
N LYS A 26 11.86 6.98 -11.54
CA LYS A 26 12.21 7.17 -10.12
C LYS A 26 11.57 6.12 -9.21
N ILE A 27 10.53 5.44 -9.69
CA ILE A 27 9.80 4.39 -8.98
C ILE A 27 9.62 3.17 -9.88
N GLU A 28 9.29 2.03 -9.29
CA GLU A 28 8.91 0.83 -10.01
C GLU A 28 7.39 0.78 -10.20
N TYR A 29 6.96 0.42 -11.40
CA TYR A 29 5.56 0.33 -11.79
C TYR A 29 5.18 -1.14 -11.92
N THR A 30 4.23 -1.61 -11.11
CA THR A 30 3.81 -3.03 -11.12
C THR A 30 2.54 -3.22 -11.93
N LYS A 31 2.28 -4.46 -12.37
CA LYS A 31 1.13 -4.79 -13.24
C LYS A 31 -0.15 -5.08 -12.47
N ASP A 32 -0.02 -5.32 -11.17
CA ASP A 32 -1.07 -5.71 -10.26
C ASP A 32 -0.73 -5.19 -8.84
N PRO A 33 -1.71 -5.10 -7.93
CA PRO A 33 -1.50 -4.52 -6.61
C PRO A 33 -0.58 -5.37 -5.72
N TYR A 34 -0.59 -6.70 -5.88
CA TYR A 34 0.24 -7.58 -5.06
C TYR A 34 1.72 -7.50 -5.47
N GLY A 35 2.01 -7.29 -6.76
CA GLY A 35 3.36 -7.03 -7.25
C GLY A 35 4.04 -5.86 -6.54
N ALA A 36 3.28 -4.81 -6.18
CA ALA A 36 3.81 -3.66 -5.45
C ALA A 36 4.29 -3.99 -4.02
N LEU A 37 3.82 -5.12 -3.47
CA LEU A 37 4.07 -5.52 -2.09
C LEU A 37 5.27 -6.46 -1.94
N VAL A 38 5.71 -7.10 -3.02
CA VAL A 38 6.81 -8.09 -2.99
C VAL A 38 8.08 -7.42 -2.43
N ASP A 39 8.57 -7.93 -1.31
CA ASP A 39 9.76 -7.44 -0.58
C ASP A 39 9.68 -5.99 -0.09
N ALA A 40 8.48 -5.41 -0.03
CA ALA A 40 8.27 -4.07 0.50
C ALA A 40 8.21 -4.08 2.04
N ASP A 41 8.68 -3.00 2.67
CA ASP A 41 8.67 -2.86 4.14
C ASP A 41 7.28 -2.41 4.67
N ALA A 42 6.49 -1.73 3.85
CA ALA A 42 5.14 -1.29 4.20
C ALA A 42 4.24 -1.13 2.97
N LEU A 43 2.94 -1.31 3.17
CA LEU A 43 1.90 -0.93 2.21
C LEU A 43 1.42 0.50 2.51
N MET A 44 1.26 1.33 1.48
CA MET A 44 0.59 2.62 1.56
C MET A 44 -0.63 2.64 0.64
N LEU A 45 -1.83 2.79 1.21
CA LEU A 45 -3.07 2.95 0.44
C LEU A 45 -3.38 4.43 0.25
N VAL A 46 -3.21 4.92 -0.98
CA VAL A 46 -3.29 6.36 -1.31
C VAL A 46 -4.55 6.71 -2.10
N THR A 47 -5.23 5.72 -2.67
CA THR A 47 -6.46 5.84 -3.47
C THR A 47 -7.41 4.69 -3.15
N GLU A 48 -8.71 4.95 -3.11
CA GLU A 48 -9.76 4.04 -2.64
C GLU A 48 -10.45 3.23 -3.76
N TRP A 49 -9.66 2.72 -4.72
CA TRP A 49 -10.20 1.90 -5.81
C TRP A 49 -10.93 0.65 -5.28
N PRO A 50 -12.05 0.22 -5.91
CA PRO A 50 -12.83 -0.92 -5.45
C PRO A 50 -12.03 -2.22 -5.27
N GLU A 51 -11.05 -2.47 -6.14
CA GLU A 51 -10.19 -3.66 -6.07
C GLU A 51 -9.32 -3.72 -4.81
N PHE A 52 -9.09 -2.58 -4.14
CA PHE A 52 -8.32 -2.54 -2.90
C PHE A 52 -9.20 -2.75 -1.66
N LYS A 53 -10.53 -2.72 -1.77
CA LYS A 53 -11.42 -2.76 -0.58
C LYS A 53 -11.49 -4.12 0.12
N MET A 54 -11.23 -5.21 -0.62
CA MET A 54 -11.32 -6.58 -0.10
C MET A 54 -10.08 -7.40 -0.47
N PRO A 55 -8.90 -7.04 0.04
CA PRO A 55 -7.68 -7.74 -0.30
C PRO A 55 -7.56 -9.07 0.46
N ASN A 56 -6.70 -9.95 -0.02
CA ASN A 56 -6.29 -11.11 0.76
C ASN A 56 -5.15 -10.71 1.72
N PHE A 57 -5.50 -10.41 2.98
CA PHE A 57 -4.54 -10.00 4.01
C PHE A 57 -3.44 -11.03 4.30
N GLU A 58 -3.73 -12.34 4.17
CA GLU A 58 -2.70 -13.38 4.33
C GLU A 58 -1.65 -13.32 3.22
N VAL A 59 -2.08 -12.97 2.00
CA VAL A 59 -1.15 -12.75 0.87
C VAL A 59 -0.34 -11.49 1.09
N ILE A 60 -0.97 -10.37 1.48
CA ILE A 60 -0.26 -9.12 1.82
C ILE A 60 0.82 -9.40 2.86
N LYS A 61 0.48 -10.12 3.94
CA LYS A 61 1.40 -10.42 5.04
C LYS A 61 2.62 -11.24 4.60
N LYS A 62 2.45 -12.13 3.62
CA LYS A 62 3.55 -12.95 3.06
C LYS A 62 4.45 -12.18 2.10
N LEU A 63 3.92 -11.17 1.42
CA LEU A 63 4.65 -10.39 0.43
C LEU A 63 5.50 -9.28 1.07
N LEU A 64 4.97 -8.65 2.12
CA LEU A 64 5.69 -7.65 2.88
C LEU A 64 6.78 -8.28 3.76
N LYS A 65 7.91 -7.59 3.91
CA LYS A 65 8.95 -7.95 4.89
C LYS A 65 8.48 -7.75 6.33
N THR A 66 7.69 -6.72 6.53
CA THR A 66 7.09 -6.36 7.82
C THR A 66 5.61 -6.05 7.61
N PRO A 67 4.69 -6.56 8.44
CA PRO A 67 3.26 -6.39 8.25
C PRO A 67 2.79 -4.99 8.67
N VAL A 68 3.19 -3.96 7.92
CA VAL A 68 2.86 -2.56 8.19
C VAL A 68 1.96 -2.00 7.09
N ILE A 69 0.85 -1.37 7.47
CA ILE A 69 -0.10 -0.74 6.54
C ILE A 69 -0.35 0.70 6.99
N PHE A 70 -0.15 1.64 6.06
CA PHE A 70 -0.59 3.03 6.16
C PHE A 70 -1.79 3.22 5.22
N ASP A 71 -2.98 3.39 5.78
CA ASP A 71 -4.21 3.66 5.04
C ASP A 71 -4.57 5.15 5.09
N GLY A 72 -4.31 5.86 4.00
CA GLY A 72 -4.63 7.27 3.85
C GLY A 72 -6.10 7.56 3.54
N ARG A 73 -6.91 6.51 3.35
CA ARG A 73 -8.30 6.58 2.88
C ARG A 73 -9.30 5.94 3.83
N ASN A 74 -8.83 5.35 4.93
CA ASN A 74 -9.63 4.64 5.92
C ASN A 74 -10.55 3.59 5.25
N VAL A 75 -10.00 2.85 4.29
CA VAL A 75 -10.71 1.80 3.54
C VAL A 75 -10.92 0.56 4.41
N TYR A 76 -9.94 0.22 5.26
CA TYR A 76 -10.03 -0.96 6.10
C TYR A 76 -10.51 -0.66 7.51
N ASP A 77 -11.26 -1.61 8.07
CA ASP A 77 -11.60 -1.61 9.49
C ASP A 77 -10.33 -1.81 10.33
N ALA A 78 -10.09 -0.88 11.25
CA ALA A 78 -8.83 -0.82 11.99
C ALA A 78 -8.64 -2.01 12.93
N ASP A 79 -9.70 -2.46 13.59
CA ASP A 79 -9.63 -3.55 14.56
C ASP A 79 -9.43 -4.87 13.83
N PHE A 80 -10.16 -5.10 12.74
CA PHE A 80 -9.99 -6.27 11.89
C PHE A 80 -8.56 -6.38 11.35
N VAL A 81 -7.98 -5.30 10.83
CA VAL A 81 -6.60 -5.34 10.28
C VAL A 81 -5.56 -5.58 11.38
N LYS A 82 -5.75 -5.00 12.56
CA LYS A 82 -4.90 -5.26 13.73
C LYS A 82 -4.99 -6.71 14.21
N GLU A 83 -6.20 -7.29 14.23
CA GLU A 83 -6.41 -8.71 14.56
C GLU A 83 -5.71 -9.66 13.58
N LYS A 84 -5.54 -9.24 12.31
CA LYS A 84 -4.70 -9.97 11.33
C LYS A 84 -3.20 -9.83 11.58
N GLY A 85 -2.80 -9.08 12.61
CA GLY A 85 -1.43 -8.89 13.04
C GLY A 85 -0.65 -7.92 12.16
N PHE A 86 -1.29 -6.84 11.72
CA PHE A 86 -0.65 -5.72 11.06
C PHE A 86 -0.49 -4.54 12.01
N ASP A 87 0.65 -3.86 11.92
CA ASP A 87 0.77 -2.49 12.42
C ASP A 87 0.00 -1.56 11.48
N TYR A 88 -1.20 -1.20 11.88
CA TYR A 88 -2.12 -0.39 11.08
C TYR A 88 -2.12 1.08 11.51
N TYR A 89 -1.98 1.96 10.53
CA TYR A 89 -2.00 3.41 10.70
C TYR A 89 -3.04 4.00 9.72
N CYS A 90 -3.99 4.77 10.23
CA CYS A 90 -5.04 5.40 9.45
C CYS A 90 -5.25 6.86 9.89
N ILE A 91 -5.93 7.65 9.06
CA ILE A 91 -6.07 9.09 9.29
C ILE A 91 -7.22 9.38 10.24
N GLY A 92 -6.95 10.19 11.27
CA GLY A 92 -7.98 10.71 12.18
C GLY A 92 -8.53 9.70 13.19
N ILE A 93 -7.91 8.53 13.32
CA ILE A 93 -8.22 7.54 14.36
C ILE A 93 -7.08 7.56 15.38
N ASP A 94 -7.39 8.03 16.59
CA ASP A 94 -6.41 8.05 17.68
C ASP A 94 -6.02 6.62 18.05
N LYS A 95 -4.70 6.39 18.14
CA LYS A 95 -4.15 5.18 18.74
C LYS A 95 -4.38 5.25 20.26
N LYS A 96 -5.53 4.75 20.72
CA LYS A 96 -5.66 4.32 22.11
C LYS A 96 -4.96 2.99 22.31
#